data_AF-A0A1Z5JWQ9-F1
#
_entry.id   AF-A0A1Z5JWQ9-F1
#
_cell.length_a   1.000
_cell.length_b   1.000
_cell.length_c   1.000
_cell.angle_alpha   90.00
_cell.angle_beta   90.00
_cell.angle_gamma   90.00
#
_symmetry.space_group_name_H-M   'P 1'
#
loop_
_entity.id
_entity.type
_entity.pdbx_description
1 polymer ?
#
loop_
_entity_poly.entity_id
_entity_poly.type
_entity_poly.pdbx_seq_one_letter_code
_entity_poly.pdbx_strand_id
1 'polypeptide(L)'
;MNQPRLLSRNGSRVSSSNEDFQQNETAPSSIESSSTQNNPRVLPKLTPTKYISRYLWDDPGKPNGVASIRIEQLPDKNGSMVAWKDWLEQQNSTTTTANNPQIDTLLSSDSTSLRVIIHGQDGCLYELKLDPLFEKVKTVTTKVSTKRLIIHLHKHENKGKVWPHPYQSKTKIN
;
A
#
# COMPACT_ATOMS: atom_id res chain seq x y z
N MET A 1 -31.59 -43.06 -0.15
CA MET A 1 -30.67 -41.91 0.04
C MET A 1 -29.31 -42.32 -0.50
N ASN A 2 -28.94 -41.83 -1.68
CA ASN A 2 -27.69 -42.15 -2.36
C ASN A 2 -26.72 -40.98 -2.20
N GLN A 3 -25.54 -41.22 -1.62
CA GLN A 3 -24.46 -40.24 -1.66
C GLN A 3 -23.72 -40.36 -3.00
N PRO A 4 -23.38 -39.26 -3.69
CA PRO A 4 -22.58 -39.32 -4.90
C PRO A 4 -21.11 -39.59 -4.56
N ARG A 5 -20.54 -40.61 -5.21
CA ARG A 5 -19.12 -40.97 -5.16
C ARG A 5 -18.35 -40.04 -6.11
N LEU A 6 -17.40 -39.28 -5.59
CA LEU A 6 -16.48 -38.48 -6.41
C LEU A 6 -15.48 -39.39 -7.13
N LEU A 7 -15.57 -39.45 -8.45
CA LEU A 7 -14.58 -40.08 -9.33
C LEU A 7 -13.43 -39.09 -9.58
N SER A 8 -12.31 -39.25 -8.88
CA SER A 8 -11.08 -38.57 -9.26
C SER A 8 -10.47 -39.26 -10.48
N ARG A 9 -10.61 -38.61 -11.63
CA ARG A 9 -9.76 -38.75 -12.80
C ARG A 9 -8.31 -38.58 -12.38
N ASN A 10 -7.54 -39.66 -12.39
CA ASN A 10 -6.19 -39.73 -12.98
C ASN A 10 -5.70 -41.17 -12.80
N GLY A 11 -5.64 -41.91 -13.90
CA GLY A 11 -5.33 -43.33 -13.94
C GLY A 11 -3.85 -43.60 -13.63
N SER A 12 -3.60 -44.40 -12.59
CA SER A 12 -2.33 -45.10 -12.44
C SER A 12 -2.29 -46.26 -13.44
N ARG A 13 -1.32 -46.24 -14.36
CA ARG A 13 -0.97 -47.43 -15.15
C ARG A 13 -0.43 -48.49 -14.20
N VAL A 14 -1.19 -49.57 -14.06
CA VAL A 14 -0.72 -50.83 -13.48
C VAL A 14 0.03 -51.55 -14.59
N SER A 15 1.35 -51.70 -14.46
CA SER A 15 2.09 -52.70 -15.23
C SER A 15 2.35 -53.88 -14.31
N SER A 16 1.58 -54.93 -14.53
CA SER A 16 1.80 -56.28 -14.03
C SER A 16 2.90 -56.94 -14.86
N SER A 17 3.89 -57.55 -14.21
CA SER A 17 4.68 -58.66 -14.77
C SER A 17 5.33 -59.45 -13.63
N ASN A 18 4.73 -60.62 -13.40
CA ASN A 18 5.28 -61.93 -13.02
C ASN A 18 6.20 -62.10 -11.80
N GLU A 19 5.63 -62.74 -10.78
CA GLU A 19 6.06 -63.96 -10.05
C GLU A 19 7.49 -64.50 -10.33
N ASP A 20 8.35 -64.59 -9.29
CA ASP A 20 8.84 -65.87 -8.72
C ASP A 20 9.76 -65.68 -7.47
N PHE A 21 9.49 -66.52 -6.46
CA PHE A 21 10.24 -67.08 -5.31
C PHE A 21 11.53 -66.50 -4.65
N GLN A 22 11.44 -66.46 -3.29
CA GLN A 22 12.37 -66.89 -2.20
C GLN A 22 13.67 -66.15 -1.77
N GLN A 23 13.68 -65.82 -0.46
CA GLN A 23 14.73 -65.90 0.59
C GLN A 23 16.16 -65.31 0.38
N ASN A 24 16.53 -64.27 1.15
CA ASN A 24 17.45 -64.35 2.31
C ASN A 24 17.97 -62.96 2.80
N GLU A 25 17.94 -62.81 4.12
CA GLU A 25 18.91 -62.19 5.05
C GLU A 25 19.73 -60.90 4.71
N THR A 26 19.54 -59.90 5.57
CA THR A 26 20.55 -59.03 6.24
C THR A 26 21.28 -57.91 5.47
N ALA A 27 20.66 -56.71 5.53
CA ALA A 27 21.21 -55.36 5.84
C ALA A 27 22.30 -54.69 4.95
N PRO A 28 22.53 -53.36 5.06
CA PRO A 28 21.62 -52.22 5.31
C PRO A 28 21.76 -51.15 4.20
N SER A 29 20.74 -50.35 3.90
CA SER A 29 20.98 -49.08 3.19
C SER A 29 19.91 -48.04 3.50
N SER A 30 20.38 -47.00 4.17
CA SER A 30 19.89 -45.64 4.25
C SER A 30 18.69 -45.28 3.38
N ILE A 31 17.55 -45.05 4.02
CA ILE A 31 16.63 -44.01 3.59
C ILE A 31 16.23 -43.25 4.84
N GLU A 32 16.99 -42.19 5.09
CA GLU A 32 16.60 -41.12 5.99
C GLU A 32 15.17 -40.71 5.61
N SER A 33 14.22 -40.98 6.49
CA SER A 33 12.89 -40.41 6.40
C SER A 33 13.02 -38.93 6.74
N SER A 34 13.55 -38.15 5.81
CA SER A 34 13.50 -36.69 5.86
C SER A 34 12.04 -36.32 5.71
N SER A 35 11.36 -36.24 6.85
CA SER A 35 10.05 -35.61 6.97
C SER A 35 10.24 -34.14 6.61
N THR A 36 10.10 -33.84 5.32
CA THR A 36 9.91 -32.47 4.84
C THR A 36 8.59 -31.99 5.44
N GLN A 37 8.70 -31.41 6.64
CA GLN A 37 7.70 -30.51 7.17
C GLN A 37 7.43 -29.49 6.07
N ASN A 38 6.30 -29.64 5.39
CA ASN A 38 5.70 -28.61 4.58
C ASN A 38 5.38 -27.45 5.51
N ASN A 39 6.38 -26.63 5.81
CA ASN A 39 6.19 -25.35 6.45
C ASN A 39 5.31 -24.56 5.48
N PRO A 40 4.04 -24.24 5.81
CA PRO A 40 3.21 -23.49 4.91
C PRO A 40 3.94 -22.18 4.61
N ARG A 41 4.18 -21.93 3.32
CA ARG A 41 4.81 -20.69 2.84
C ARG A 41 4.00 -19.52 3.39
N VAL A 42 4.50 -18.87 4.44
CA VAL A 42 3.87 -17.69 5.02
C VAL A 42 3.95 -16.60 3.96
N LEU A 43 2.84 -16.37 3.26
CA LEU A 43 2.74 -15.23 2.36
C LEU A 43 2.90 -13.96 3.21
N PRO A 44 3.74 -12.99 2.79
CA PRO A 44 3.87 -11.73 3.52
C PRO A 44 2.49 -11.09 3.66
N LYS A 45 2.07 -10.83 4.91
CA LYS A 45 0.83 -10.11 5.18
C LYS A 45 1.02 -8.68 4.68
N LEU A 46 0.36 -8.33 3.58
CA LEU A 46 0.40 -6.98 3.04
C LEU A 46 -0.16 -6.01 4.08
N THR A 47 0.58 -4.93 4.32
CA THR A 47 0.14 -3.84 5.18
C THR A 47 -1.15 -3.23 4.61
N PRO A 48 -2.23 -3.09 5.40
CA PRO A 48 -3.48 -2.55 4.90
C PRO A 48 -3.30 -1.08 4.50
N THR A 49 -3.43 -0.76 3.21
CA THR A 49 -3.34 0.60 2.67
C THR A 49 -4.73 1.14 2.31
N LYS A 50 -5.04 2.36 2.74
CA LYS A 50 -6.26 3.09 2.41
C LYS A 50 -5.93 4.32 1.57
N TYR A 51 -6.68 4.55 0.50
CA TYR A 51 -6.46 5.69 -0.39
C TYR A 51 -7.20 6.94 0.08
N ILE A 52 -6.50 8.07 0.15
CA ILE A 52 -7.03 9.38 0.48
C ILE A 52 -7.66 9.96 -0.78
N SER A 53 -9.00 10.01 -0.81
CA SER A 53 -9.78 10.51 -1.95
C SER A 53 -10.28 11.96 -1.79
N ARG A 54 -10.20 12.52 -0.58
CA ARG A 54 -10.67 13.89 -0.27
C ARG A 54 -9.54 14.74 0.27
N TYR A 55 -9.25 15.82 -0.42
CA TYR A 55 -8.31 16.85 -0.02
C TYR A 55 -8.73 18.18 -0.65
N LEU A 56 -8.29 19.29 -0.06
CA LEU A 56 -8.45 20.61 -0.66
C LEU A 56 -7.17 20.98 -1.41
N TRP A 57 -7.34 21.49 -2.61
CA TRP A 57 -6.27 22.08 -3.42
C TRP A 57 -6.38 23.60 -3.37
N ASP A 58 -5.27 24.27 -3.13
CA ASP A 58 -5.20 25.73 -3.11
C ASP A 58 -3.87 26.19 -3.72
N ASP A 59 -3.94 27.06 -4.73
CA ASP A 59 -2.77 27.61 -5.39
C ASP A 59 -2.95 29.12 -5.62
N PRO A 60 -2.13 29.98 -4.98
CA PRO A 60 -2.31 31.43 -5.02
C PRO A 60 -1.87 32.10 -6.33
N GLY A 61 -1.44 31.33 -7.34
CA GLY A 61 -1.06 31.88 -8.65
C GLY A 61 0.23 32.68 -8.71
N LYS A 62 1.05 32.70 -7.65
CA LYS A 62 2.32 33.43 -7.64
C LYS A 62 3.38 32.72 -8.50
N PRO A 63 4.19 33.44 -9.31
CA PRO A 63 5.40 32.88 -9.91
C PRO A 63 6.36 32.47 -8.78
N ASN A 64 6.94 31.27 -8.83
CA ASN A 64 7.67 30.65 -7.72
C ASN A 64 6.83 30.43 -6.44
N GLY A 65 5.51 30.41 -6.58
CA GLY A 65 4.58 30.22 -5.47
C GLY A 65 4.57 28.78 -4.94
N VAL A 66 3.87 28.61 -3.83
CA VAL A 66 3.63 27.32 -3.19
C VAL A 66 2.18 26.94 -3.45
N ALA A 67 1.95 25.82 -4.13
CA ALA A 67 0.65 25.18 -4.14
C ALA A 67 0.51 24.33 -2.87
N SER A 68 -0.71 24.23 -2.34
CA SER A 68 -0.96 23.51 -1.10
C SER A 68 -2.06 22.47 -1.25
N ILE A 69 -1.84 21.31 -0.65
CA ILE A 69 -2.82 20.26 -0.45
C ILE A 69 -3.15 20.22 1.04
N ARG A 70 -4.44 20.21 1.37
CA ARG A 70 -4.91 20.12 2.75
C ARG A 70 -5.74 18.87 2.93
N ILE A 71 -5.33 18.03 3.87
CA ILE A 71 -6.04 16.81 4.24
C ILE A 71 -6.67 17.06 5.61
N GLU A 72 -7.99 17.18 5.63
CA GLU A 72 -8.77 17.45 6.84
C GLU A 72 -9.47 16.19 7.36
N GLN A 73 -9.54 15.13 6.54
CA GLN A 73 -10.18 13.87 6.87
C GLN A 73 -9.42 12.69 6.27
N LEU A 74 -9.46 11.55 6.94
CA LEU A 74 -8.89 10.28 6.49
C LEU A 74 -9.96 9.18 6.40
N PRO A 75 -9.80 8.18 5.52
CA PRO A 75 -10.72 7.04 5.43
C PRO A 75 -10.60 6.10 6.64
N ASP A 76 -11.70 5.85 7.33
CA ASP A 76 -11.77 4.91 8.45
C ASP A 76 -12.02 3.45 7.97
N LYS A 77 -11.99 2.49 8.90
CA LYS A 77 -12.10 1.03 8.66
C LYS A 77 -13.41 0.65 7.95
N ASN A 78 -14.47 1.40 8.17
CA ASN A 78 -15.80 1.13 7.62
C ASN A 78 -16.11 1.94 6.35
N GLY A 79 -15.12 2.62 5.76
CA GLY A 79 -15.33 3.54 4.63
C GLY A 79 -15.92 4.89 5.01
N SER A 80 -16.22 5.11 6.29
CA SER A 80 -16.48 6.43 6.90
C SER A 80 -15.24 7.32 6.82
N MET A 81 -15.42 8.63 7.04
CA MET A 81 -14.31 9.58 7.11
C MET A 81 -14.11 10.02 8.57
N VAL A 82 -12.88 9.96 9.06
CA VAL A 82 -12.48 10.48 10.38
C VAL A 82 -11.81 11.85 10.19
N ALA A 83 -12.14 12.83 11.05
CA ALA A 83 -11.45 14.11 11.01
C ALA A 83 -9.98 13.96 11.38
N TRP A 84 -9.10 14.73 10.76
CA TRP A 84 -7.66 14.71 11.02
C TRP A 84 -7.35 14.93 12.51
N LYS A 85 -8.06 15.87 13.14
CA LYS A 85 -7.95 16.17 14.55
C LYS A 85 -8.18 14.93 15.41
N ASP A 86 -9.30 14.25 15.20
CA ASP A 86 -9.70 13.08 15.99
C ASP A 86 -8.75 11.91 15.72
N TRP A 87 -8.32 11.72 14.47
CA TRP A 87 -7.32 10.72 14.12
C TRP A 87 -5.97 10.99 14.81
N LEU A 88 -5.53 12.25 14.86
CA LEU A 88 -4.29 12.66 15.52
C LEU A 88 -4.37 12.46 17.04
N GLU A 89 -5.51 12.77 17.66
CA GLU A 89 -5.77 12.48 19.07
C GLU A 89 -5.74 10.98 19.36
N GLN A 90 -6.30 10.16 18.46
CA GLN A 90 -6.22 8.69 18.57
C GLN A 90 -4.78 8.20 18.48
N GLN A 91 -3.95 8.76 17.59
CA GLN A 91 -2.52 8.39 17.54
C GLN A 91 -1.80 8.77 18.85
N ASN A 92 -2.07 9.94 19.40
CA ASN A 92 -1.37 10.39 20.62
C ASN A 92 -1.82 9.66 21.88
N SER A 93 -3.09 9.23 21.95
CA SER A 93 -3.68 8.61 23.15
C SER A 93 -3.11 7.22 23.46
N THR A 94 -2.60 6.52 22.44
CA THR A 94 -2.04 5.17 22.54
C THR A 94 -0.54 5.15 22.86
N THR A 95 0.10 6.31 22.94
CA THR A 95 1.55 6.43 23.19
C THR A 95 1.85 7.33 24.39
N THR A 96 2.74 6.89 25.28
CA THR A 96 3.26 7.69 26.41
C THR A 96 4.15 8.87 25.99
N THR A 97 4.50 8.95 24.71
CA THR A 97 5.32 10.02 24.13
C THR A 97 4.56 10.67 23.00
N ALA A 98 4.37 11.99 23.04
CA ALA A 98 3.73 12.76 21.97
C ALA A 98 4.63 12.79 20.72
N ASN A 99 4.59 11.71 19.94
CA ASN A 99 5.29 11.65 18.67
C ASN A 99 4.39 12.18 17.57
N ASN A 100 4.87 13.17 16.82
CA ASN A 100 4.21 13.59 15.60
C ASN A 100 4.03 12.39 14.67
N PRO A 101 2.91 12.31 13.93
CA PRO A 101 2.67 11.21 13.00
C PRO A 101 3.79 11.17 11.95
N GLN A 102 4.27 9.97 11.64
CA GLN A 102 5.23 9.77 10.56
C GLN A 102 4.53 9.97 9.21
N ILE A 103 5.09 10.85 8.39
CA ILE A 103 4.57 11.20 7.07
C ILE A 103 5.72 11.20 6.08
N ASP A 104 5.62 10.35 5.07
CA ASP A 104 6.59 10.28 3.98
C ASP A 104 6.01 10.95 2.73
N THR A 105 6.82 11.78 2.07
CA THR A 105 6.48 12.38 0.78
C THR A 105 7.50 11.98 -0.26
N LEU A 106 7.03 11.33 -1.32
CA LEU A 106 7.86 10.81 -2.41
C LEU A 106 7.49 11.56 -3.68
N LEU A 107 8.46 12.25 -4.26
CA LEU A 107 8.38 12.76 -5.63
C LEU A 107 8.92 11.71 -6.59
N SER A 108 8.33 11.60 -7.77
CA SER A 108 8.92 10.83 -8.87
C SER A 108 10.23 11.45 -9.34
N SER A 109 11.09 10.66 -10.01
CA SER A 109 12.40 11.10 -10.49
C SER A 109 12.32 12.28 -11.47
N ASP A 110 11.23 12.40 -12.22
CA ASP A 110 10.95 13.50 -13.14
C ASP A 110 10.22 14.69 -12.46
N SER A 111 9.91 14.56 -11.16
CA SER A 111 9.22 15.53 -10.32
C SER A 111 7.82 15.91 -10.79
N THR A 112 7.16 15.05 -11.56
CA THR A 112 5.80 15.27 -12.07
C THR A 112 4.73 14.50 -11.31
N SER A 113 5.10 13.65 -10.36
CA SER A 113 4.15 12.87 -9.55
C SER A 113 4.49 12.96 -8.08
N LEU A 114 3.45 12.91 -7.24
CA LEU A 114 3.57 12.95 -5.79
C LEU A 114 2.85 11.76 -5.17
N ARG A 115 3.52 11.09 -4.23
CA ARG A 115 2.93 10.11 -3.34
C ARG A 115 3.16 10.56 -1.90
N VAL A 116 2.09 10.64 -1.11
CA VAL A 116 2.15 10.96 0.32
C VAL A 116 1.64 9.75 1.10
N ILE A 117 2.43 9.29 2.06
CA ILE A 117 2.11 8.15 2.92
C ILE A 117 2.05 8.65 4.35
N ILE A 118 0.94 8.37 5.03
CA ILE A 118 0.72 8.68 6.45
C ILE A 118 0.65 7.34 7.18
N HIS A 119 1.48 7.19 8.21
CA HIS A 119 1.56 5.95 8.96
C HIS A 119 0.61 6.00 10.17
N GLY A 120 -0.36 5.09 10.20
CA GLY A 120 -1.18 4.83 11.39
C GLY A 120 -0.50 3.86 12.34
N GLN A 121 -0.76 4.02 13.64
CA GLN A 121 -0.22 3.15 14.67
C GLN A 121 -0.80 1.73 14.66
N ASP A 122 -1.98 1.54 14.07
CA ASP A 122 -2.56 0.21 13.83
C ASP A 122 -1.87 -0.54 12.68
N GLY A 123 -0.78 0.02 12.14
CA GLY A 123 -0.09 -0.47 10.96
C GLY A 123 -0.85 -0.19 9.67
N CYS A 124 -1.95 0.58 9.70
CA CYS A 124 -2.63 0.99 8.48
C CYS A 124 -1.89 2.16 7.82
N LEU A 125 -1.68 2.09 6.51
CA LEU A 125 -1.10 3.17 5.73
C LEU A 125 -2.21 3.97 5.04
N TYR A 126 -2.09 5.28 5.05
CA TYR A 126 -2.97 6.16 4.27
C TYR A 126 -2.17 6.78 3.14
N GLU A 127 -2.66 6.64 1.92
CA GLU A 127 -1.92 7.02 0.72
C GLU A 127 -2.69 8.03 -0.11
N LEU A 128 -2.06 9.18 -0.40
CA LEU A 128 -2.48 10.11 -1.45
C LEU A 128 -1.53 9.97 -2.64
N LYS A 129 -2.07 9.59 -3.81
CA LYS A 129 -1.32 9.54 -5.06
C LYS A 129 -1.84 10.61 -6.03
N LEU A 130 -0.95 11.47 -6.50
CA LEU A 130 -1.20 12.49 -7.52
C LEU A 130 -0.26 12.26 -8.71
N ASP A 131 -0.84 11.86 -9.84
CA ASP A 131 -0.12 11.42 -11.04
C ASP A 131 -1.02 11.65 -12.29
N PRO A 132 -0.64 12.54 -13.23
CA PRO A 132 0.45 13.51 -13.17
C PRO A 132 0.01 14.82 -12.46
N LEU A 133 0.97 15.49 -11.82
CA LEU A 133 0.88 16.89 -11.42
C LEU A 133 0.90 17.79 -12.66
N PHE A 134 0.49 19.04 -12.49
CA PHE A 134 0.44 20.00 -13.59
C PHE A 134 1.82 20.28 -14.19
N GLU A 135 2.86 20.32 -13.37
CA GLU A 135 4.23 20.62 -13.78
C GLU A 135 5.24 20.11 -12.72
N LYS A 136 6.53 20.33 -12.98
CA LYS A 136 7.61 19.92 -12.09
C LYS A 136 7.56 20.63 -10.75
N VAL A 137 7.57 19.84 -9.68
CA VAL A 137 7.73 20.30 -8.30
C VAL A 137 9.21 20.36 -7.95
N LYS A 138 9.65 21.47 -7.38
CA LYS A 138 11.03 21.66 -6.92
C LYS A 138 11.28 20.89 -5.61
N THR A 139 10.41 21.11 -4.63
CA THR A 139 10.48 20.47 -3.32
C THR A 139 9.10 20.32 -2.71
N VAL A 140 8.98 19.36 -1.79
CA VAL A 140 7.77 19.13 -1.01
C VAL A 140 8.10 19.34 0.46
N THR A 141 7.23 20.05 1.16
CA THR A 141 7.34 20.21 2.62
C THR A 141 6.00 19.88 3.25
N THR A 142 6.01 19.27 4.42
CA THR A 142 4.80 18.90 5.16
C THR A 142 4.72 19.68 6.45
N LYS A 143 3.50 20.09 6.80
CA LYS A 143 3.18 20.74 8.07
C LYS A 143 1.98 20.04 8.69
N VAL A 144 2.22 19.41 9.83
CA VAL A 144 1.17 18.86 10.67
C VAL A 144 0.58 19.98 11.52
N SER A 145 -0.74 20.15 11.45
CA SER A 145 -1.52 21.02 12.31
C SER A 145 -2.56 20.19 13.05
N THR A 146 -3.10 20.72 14.13
CA THR A 146 -4.18 20.07 14.91
C THR A 146 -5.41 19.80 14.07
N LYS A 147 -5.76 20.68 13.13
CA LYS A 147 -6.97 20.55 12.31
C LYS A 147 -6.76 19.80 11.00
N ARG A 148 -5.52 19.73 10.50
CA ARG A 148 -5.23 19.21 9.16
C ARG A 148 -3.75 18.92 8.94
N LEU A 149 -3.47 18.03 8.00
CA LEU A 149 -2.16 17.93 7.36
C LEU A 149 -2.11 18.87 6.16
N ILE A 150 -1.05 19.66 6.06
CA ILE A 150 -0.79 20.55 4.92
C ILE A 150 0.46 20.07 4.21
N ILE A 151 0.36 19.82 2.91
CA ILE A 151 1.49 19.49 2.04
C ILE A 151 1.70 20.69 1.11
N HIS A 152 2.88 21.28 1.17
CA HIS A 152 3.30 22.39 0.33
C HIS A 152 4.15 21.88 -0.82
N LEU A 153 3.72 22.17 -2.04
CA LEU A 153 4.43 21.90 -3.28
C LEU A 153 5.09 23.20 -3.74
N HIS A 154 6.41 23.27 -3.64
CA HIS A 154 7.17 24.41 -4.14
C HIS A 154 7.34 24.23 -5.63
N LYS A 155 6.78 25.15 -6.42
CA LYS A 155 6.82 25.05 -7.87
C LYS A 155 8.23 25.32 -8.38
N HIS A 156 8.60 24.66 -9.48
CA HIS A 156 9.69 25.17 -10.30
C HIS A 156 9.27 26.52 -10.93
N GLU A 157 10.23 27.36 -11.29
CA GLU A 157 9.95 28.68 -11.85
C GLU A 157 8.99 28.60 -13.03
N ASN A 158 7.87 29.31 -12.92
CA ASN A 158 6.83 29.38 -13.94
C ASN A 158 6.31 30.83 -14.03
N LYS A 159 5.85 31.20 -15.23
CA LYS A 159 5.35 32.50 -15.67
C LYS A 159 3.99 32.91 -15.04
N GLY A 160 3.84 32.75 -13.73
CA GLY A 160 2.71 33.28 -12.96
C GLY A 160 1.35 32.59 -13.21
N LYS A 161 1.35 31.31 -13.60
CA LYS A 161 0.10 30.57 -13.85
C LYS A 161 -0.38 29.82 -12.61
N VAL A 162 -1.67 29.98 -12.30
CA VAL A 162 -2.37 29.15 -11.31
C VAL A 162 -2.34 27.70 -11.79
N TRP A 163 -1.88 26.80 -10.93
CA TRP A 163 -1.92 25.37 -11.20
C TRP A 163 -3.35 24.87 -11.03
N PRO A 164 -3.96 24.26 -12.06
CA PRO A 164 -5.28 23.67 -11.93
C PRO A 164 -5.26 22.55 -10.90
N HIS A 165 -6.45 22.17 -10.44
CA HIS A 165 -6.57 21.02 -9.54
C HIS A 165 -5.94 19.78 -10.19
N PRO A 166 -5.19 18.95 -9.46
CA PRO A 166 -4.58 17.72 -9.99
C PRO A 166 -5.54 16.70 -10.64
N TYR A 167 -6.86 16.83 -10.44
CA TYR A 167 -7.86 16.01 -11.13
C TYR A 167 -8.21 16.58 -12.52
N GLN A 168 -8.06 17.88 -12.73
CA GLN A 168 -8.36 18.58 -13.98
C GLN A 168 -7.20 18.55 -14.97
N SER A 169 -5.98 18.27 -14.53
CA SER A 169 -4.80 18.14 -15.42
C SER A 169 -4.92 16.97 -16.40
N LYS A 170 -5.78 15.98 -16.12
CA LYS A 170 -6.03 14.83 -17.00
C LYS A 170 -6.81 15.16 -18.27
N THR A 171 -7.38 16.37 -18.40
CA THR A 171 -8.32 16.72 -19.48
C THR A 171 -7.68 17.43 -20.68
N LYS A 172 -6.35 17.48 -20.80
CA LYS A 172 -5.70 18.02 -22.00
C LYS A 172 -4.69 17.03 -22.58
N ILE A 173 -5.22 16.14 -23.40
CA ILE A 173 -4.48 15.49 -24.48
C ILE A 173 -5.15 16.00 -25.76
N ASN A 174 -4.48 16.92 -26.46
CA ASN A 174 -4.78 17.30 -27.84
C ASN A 174 -3.71 16.65 -28.71
#